data_AF-A0A829H9S0-F1
#
_entry.id   AF-A0A829H9S0-F1
#
_cell.length_a   1.000
_cell.length_b   1.000
_cell.length_c   1.000
_cell.angle_alpha   90.00
_cell.angle_beta   90.00
_cell.angle_gamma   90.00
#
_symmetry.space_group_name_H-M   'P 1'
#
loop_
_entity.id
_entity.type
_entity.pdbx_description
1 polymer ?
#
loop_
_entity_poly.entity_id
_entity_poly.type
_entity_poly.pdbx_seq_one_letter_code
_entity_poly.pdbx_strand_id
1 'polypeptide(L)'
;MFRVKKSLSGTYNQITQAGIELIGYRSLKAEWACLSEAGKICRTLGLTHLTLELSDAQFVPQILRTLQLNDAAADAFQTAFFAKELSTYQDLIAPLATNPLYPFLQQWPWLFGDSETIFAELKRLLPSNVITDRLAPLQQTVAFLKDQFPELRVTIDLTSRPPQSYYTGIFFHAYVDGGHQYLFSGGRYDKLLASFQQELLPAVGLAFDIDAVTDQLPNAPDQPLTFVYGLPSQWQAAAAMVATTPNARLCLVDTLAEAQAAATKQHANLIDLSPKEAIL
;
A
#
# COMPACT_ATOMS: atom_id res chain seq x y z
N MET A 1 7.62 -8.02 -7.85
CA MET A 1 8.14 -6.74 -8.39
C MET A 1 9.64 -6.65 -8.10
N PHE A 2 10.41 -5.99 -8.96
CA PHE A 2 11.85 -5.75 -8.75
C PHE A 2 12.15 -4.25 -8.74
N ARG A 3 12.99 -3.80 -7.81
CA ARG A 3 13.41 -2.40 -7.70
C ARG A 3 14.89 -2.34 -7.36
N VAL A 4 15.64 -1.49 -8.07
CA VAL A 4 17.03 -1.21 -7.69
C VAL A 4 17.00 -0.24 -6.52
N LYS A 5 17.28 -0.74 -5.31
CA LYS A 5 17.39 0.10 -4.12
C LYS A 5 18.85 0.53 -3.91
N LYS A 6 19.04 1.60 -3.13
CA LYS A 6 20.38 2.12 -2.82
C LYS A 6 21.22 1.02 -2.17
N SER A 7 22.47 0.88 -2.60
CA SER A 7 23.42 -0.04 -1.97
C SER A 7 23.50 0.24 -0.47
N LEU A 8 23.60 -0.83 0.34
CA LEU A 8 23.66 -0.79 1.81
C LEU A 8 22.41 -0.25 2.51
N SER A 9 21.26 -0.23 1.84
CA SER A 9 19.99 0.18 2.47
C SER A 9 19.37 -0.86 3.42
N GLY A 10 19.89 -2.08 3.45
CA GLY A 10 19.32 -3.18 4.23
C GLY A 10 17.99 -3.72 3.69
N THR A 11 17.62 -3.33 2.47
CA THR A 11 16.32 -3.69 1.87
C THR A 11 16.50 -4.60 0.66
N TYR A 12 15.50 -5.45 0.41
CA TYR A 12 15.49 -6.34 -0.75
C TYR A 12 15.21 -5.59 -2.05
N ASN A 13 15.84 -6.06 -3.13
CA ASN A 13 15.59 -5.60 -4.50
C ASN A 13 14.38 -6.30 -5.15
N GLN A 14 13.75 -7.23 -4.43
CA GLN A 14 12.55 -7.95 -4.82
C GLN A 14 11.50 -7.77 -3.73
N ILE A 15 10.25 -7.53 -4.16
CA ILE A 15 9.10 -7.35 -3.29
C ILE A 15 7.93 -8.17 -3.86
N THR A 16 7.25 -8.90 -3.00
CA THR A 16 6.00 -9.59 -3.34
C THR A 16 4.83 -8.61 -3.29
N GLN A 17 4.08 -8.49 -4.38
CA GLN A 17 3.01 -7.49 -4.48
C GLN A 17 1.73 -8.13 -5.03
N ALA A 18 0.58 -7.80 -4.44
CA ALA A 18 -0.74 -8.13 -4.97
C ALA A 18 -1.63 -6.89 -4.97
N GLY A 19 -2.50 -6.74 -5.97
CA GLY A 19 -3.26 -5.50 -6.15
C GLY A 19 -4.53 -5.66 -6.96
N ILE A 20 -5.28 -4.57 -7.04
CA ILE A 20 -6.55 -4.45 -7.77
C ILE A 20 -6.44 -3.24 -8.68
N GLU A 21 -6.89 -3.40 -9.92
CA GLU A 21 -6.98 -2.32 -10.91
C GLU A 21 -8.42 -2.14 -11.37
N LEU A 22 -8.94 -0.92 -11.29
CA LEU A 22 -10.27 -0.52 -11.78
C LEU A 22 -10.09 0.38 -13.00
N ILE A 23 -10.41 -0.15 -14.18
CA ILE A 23 -10.20 0.49 -15.47
C ILE A 23 -11.55 0.89 -16.08
N GLY A 24 -11.61 2.09 -16.68
CA GLY A 24 -12.78 2.60 -17.40
C GLY A 24 -13.73 3.46 -16.55
N TYR A 25 -13.39 3.71 -15.28
CA TYR A 25 -14.26 4.43 -14.33
C TYR A 25 -13.68 5.79 -13.93
N ARG A 26 -14.27 6.87 -14.46
CA ARG A 26 -13.89 8.26 -14.14
C ARG A 26 -14.41 8.73 -12.76
N SER A 27 -15.51 8.14 -12.28
CA SER A 27 -16.14 8.57 -11.04
C SER A 27 -15.21 8.37 -9.84
N LEU A 28 -15.27 9.29 -8.88
CA LEU A 28 -14.60 9.18 -7.56
C LEU A 28 -14.99 7.90 -6.79
N LYS A 29 -16.11 7.29 -7.16
CA LYS A 29 -16.52 5.97 -6.64
C LYS A 29 -15.49 4.87 -6.92
N ALA A 30 -14.63 5.03 -7.93
CA ALA A 30 -13.59 4.05 -8.23
C ALA A 30 -12.51 4.05 -7.13
N GLU A 31 -12.05 5.23 -6.68
CA GLU A 31 -11.17 5.38 -5.53
C GLU A 31 -11.81 4.80 -4.28
N TRP A 32 -13.09 5.09 -4.04
CA TRP A 32 -13.81 4.58 -2.88
C TRP A 32 -13.95 3.06 -2.90
N ALA A 33 -14.19 2.46 -4.07
CA ALA A 33 -14.22 1.01 -4.23
C ALA A 33 -12.85 0.38 -3.93
N CYS A 34 -11.77 0.94 -4.50
CA CYS A 34 -10.39 0.54 -4.18
C CYS A 34 -10.13 0.55 -2.66
N LEU A 35 -10.34 1.71 -2.04
CA LEU A 35 -10.06 1.92 -0.62
C LEU A 35 -10.95 1.06 0.27
N SER A 36 -12.20 0.81 -0.15
CA SER A 36 -13.11 -0.08 0.58
C SER A 36 -12.62 -1.52 0.58
N GLU A 37 -12.15 -2.05 -0.56
CA GLU A 37 -11.57 -3.39 -0.62
C GLU A 37 -10.29 -3.48 0.20
N ALA A 38 -9.42 -2.45 0.15
CA ALA A 38 -8.23 -2.40 0.99
C ALA A 38 -8.59 -2.42 2.49
N GLY A 39 -9.57 -1.61 2.92
CA GLY A 39 -10.05 -1.60 4.31
C GLY A 39 -10.61 -2.95 4.75
N LYS A 40 -11.39 -3.65 3.90
CA LYS A 40 -11.89 -5.00 4.17
C LYS A 40 -10.76 -6.03 4.29
N ILE A 41 -9.77 -5.97 3.41
CA ILE A 41 -8.59 -6.84 3.46
C ILE A 41 -7.86 -6.64 4.78
N CYS A 42 -7.56 -5.39 5.13
CA CYS A 42 -6.90 -5.06 6.40
C CYS A 42 -7.67 -5.58 7.61
N ARG A 43 -8.99 -5.37 7.66
CA ARG A 43 -9.86 -5.86 8.74
C ARG A 43 -9.86 -7.38 8.82
N THR A 44 -9.91 -8.07 7.68
CA THR A 44 -9.89 -9.55 7.60
C THR A 44 -8.57 -10.11 8.13
N LEU A 45 -7.46 -9.42 7.87
CA LEU A 45 -6.13 -9.77 8.34
C LEU A 45 -5.86 -9.33 9.79
N GLY A 46 -6.81 -8.68 10.45
CA GLY A 46 -6.63 -8.19 11.83
C GLY A 46 -5.65 -7.01 11.95
N LEU A 47 -5.35 -6.33 10.85
CA LEU A 47 -4.50 -5.14 10.85
C LEU A 47 -5.26 -3.96 11.46
N THR A 48 -4.75 -3.43 12.56
CA THR A 48 -5.34 -2.33 13.33
C THR A 48 -4.39 -1.13 13.36
N HIS A 49 -4.85 0.03 13.86
CA HIS A 49 -4.04 1.25 13.97
C HIS A 49 -3.45 1.71 12.63
N LEU A 50 -4.32 1.77 11.62
CA LEU A 50 -3.94 2.17 10.28
C LEU A 50 -4.04 3.67 10.11
N THR A 51 -3.04 4.25 9.45
CA THR A 51 -3.05 5.63 8.95
C THR A 51 -3.02 5.60 7.43
N LEU A 52 -4.07 6.10 6.79
CA LEU A 52 -4.14 6.33 5.36
C LEU A 52 -3.80 7.78 5.05
N GLU A 53 -2.68 7.99 4.38
CA GLU A 53 -2.27 9.29 3.86
C GLU A 53 -2.80 9.47 2.44
N LEU A 54 -3.51 10.56 2.19
CA LEU A 54 -3.98 10.96 0.86
C LEU A 54 -3.24 12.20 0.35
N SER A 55 -3.04 12.25 -0.96
CA SER A 55 -2.49 13.39 -1.67
C SER A 55 -3.11 13.49 -3.08
N ASP A 56 -2.76 14.51 -3.85
CA ASP A 56 -3.19 14.68 -5.24
C ASP A 56 -2.03 15.08 -6.15
N ALA A 57 -1.84 14.31 -7.22
CA ALA A 57 -0.70 14.48 -8.13
C ALA A 57 -0.73 15.79 -8.94
N GLN A 58 -1.87 16.48 -8.99
CA GLN A 58 -2.04 17.74 -9.70
C GLN A 58 -2.08 18.95 -8.75
N PHE A 59 -2.07 18.75 -7.43
CA PHE A 59 -2.09 19.84 -6.46
C PHE A 59 -0.91 20.82 -6.66
N VAL A 60 0.33 20.32 -6.55
CA VAL A 60 1.55 21.15 -6.72
C VAL A 60 1.61 21.79 -8.12
N PRO A 61 1.44 21.05 -9.24
CA PRO A 61 1.41 21.66 -10.56
C PRO A 61 0.36 22.76 -10.73
N GLN A 62 -0.84 22.62 -10.13
CA GLN A 62 -1.90 23.62 -10.27
C GLN A 62 -1.61 24.90 -9.48
N ILE A 63 -1.03 24.78 -8.28
CA ILE A 63 -0.56 25.96 -7.54
C ILE A 63 0.50 26.70 -8.38
N LEU A 64 1.49 25.99 -8.92
CA LEU A 64 2.55 26.62 -9.72
C LEU A 64 2.03 27.34 -10.98
N ARG A 65 1.03 26.77 -11.66
CA ARG A 65 0.34 27.45 -12.78
C ARG A 65 -0.35 28.74 -12.32
N THR A 66 -0.92 28.75 -11.13
CA THR A 66 -1.59 29.93 -10.56
C THR A 66 -0.60 31.05 -10.25
N LEU A 67 0.64 30.71 -9.90
CA LEU A 67 1.73 31.67 -9.67
C LEU A 67 2.28 32.29 -10.96
N GLN A 68 1.95 31.74 -12.13
CA GLN A 68 2.40 32.23 -13.45
C GLN A 68 3.92 32.35 -13.57
N LEU A 69 4.64 31.42 -12.93
CA LEU A 69 6.09 31.31 -13.06
C LEU A 69 6.45 30.83 -14.48
N ASN A 70 7.64 31.21 -14.96
CA ASN A 70 8.21 30.57 -16.15
C ASN A 70 8.62 29.12 -15.85
N ASP A 71 8.82 28.31 -16.89
CA ASP A 71 9.08 26.87 -16.74
C ASP A 71 10.31 26.57 -15.89
N ALA A 72 11.40 27.33 -16.04
CA ALA A 72 12.63 27.14 -15.27
C ALA A 72 12.43 27.44 -13.78
N ALA A 73 11.69 28.50 -13.45
CA ALA A 73 11.37 28.86 -12.07
C ALA A 73 10.39 27.86 -11.43
N ALA A 74 9.40 27.37 -12.19
CA ALA A 74 8.47 26.35 -11.73
C ALA A 74 9.17 25.02 -11.43
N ASP A 75 10.10 24.59 -12.29
CA ASP A 75 10.88 23.36 -12.09
C ASP A 75 11.84 23.47 -10.90
N ALA A 76 12.54 24.59 -10.76
CA ALA A 76 13.39 24.86 -9.60
C ALA A 76 12.59 24.86 -8.28
N PHE A 77 11.41 25.50 -8.29
CA PHE A 77 10.49 25.48 -7.16
C PHE A 77 10.07 24.06 -6.81
N GLN A 78 9.55 23.31 -7.79
CA GLN A 78 9.02 21.97 -7.57
C GLN A 78 10.12 21.02 -7.06
N THR A 79 11.33 21.16 -7.59
CA THR A 79 12.51 20.40 -7.16
C THR A 79 12.86 20.70 -5.71
N ALA A 80 13.04 21.97 -5.33
CA ALA A 80 13.36 22.36 -3.96
C ALA A 80 12.25 21.94 -2.98
N PHE A 81 10.99 22.13 -3.36
CA PHE A 81 9.83 21.80 -2.53
C PHE A 81 9.75 20.29 -2.24
N PHE A 82 9.87 19.44 -3.25
CA PHE A 82 9.83 17.99 -3.04
C PHE A 82 11.09 17.43 -2.38
N ALA A 83 12.25 18.07 -2.57
CA ALA A 83 13.49 17.70 -1.90
C ALA A 83 13.53 18.17 -0.43
N LYS A 84 12.53 18.95 0.02
CA LYS A 84 12.48 19.58 1.35
C LYS A 84 13.68 20.51 1.61
N GLU A 85 14.21 21.13 0.56
CA GLU A 85 15.29 22.12 0.63
C GLU A 85 14.74 23.47 1.07
N LEU A 86 14.45 23.62 2.36
CA LEU A 86 13.69 24.75 2.92
C LEU A 86 14.37 26.11 2.68
N SER A 87 15.69 26.18 2.72
CA SER A 87 16.43 27.43 2.46
C SER A 87 16.25 27.89 1.02
N THR A 88 16.47 26.98 0.05
CA THR A 88 16.26 27.26 -1.37
C THR A 88 14.79 27.57 -1.66
N TYR A 89 13.87 26.87 -1.02
CA TYR A 89 12.44 27.15 -1.12
C TYR A 89 12.12 28.58 -0.67
N GLN A 90 12.66 29.03 0.46
CA GLN A 90 12.46 30.39 0.97
C GLN A 90 12.96 31.45 0.00
N ASP A 91 14.15 31.26 -0.58
CA ASP A 91 14.71 32.15 -1.60
C ASP A 91 13.82 32.23 -2.85
N LEU A 92 13.25 31.10 -3.27
CA LEU A 92 12.38 31.03 -4.44
C LEU A 92 11.01 31.68 -4.22
N ILE A 93 10.48 31.67 -3.00
CA ILE A 93 9.21 32.35 -2.70
C ILE A 93 9.37 33.82 -2.37
N ALA A 94 10.55 34.28 -1.93
CA ALA A 94 10.77 35.67 -1.51
C ALA A 94 10.36 36.73 -2.56
N PRO A 95 10.62 36.55 -3.88
CA PRO A 95 10.14 37.47 -4.91
C PRO A 95 8.62 37.54 -5.04
N LEU A 96 7.89 36.56 -4.49
CA LEU A 96 6.43 36.47 -4.52
C LEU A 96 5.78 37.12 -3.30
N ALA A 97 6.50 37.92 -2.50
CA ALA A 97 5.99 38.51 -1.25
C ALA A 97 4.69 39.32 -1.38
N THR A 98 4.43 39.90 -2.56
CA THR A 98 3.20 40.66 -2.86
C THR A 98 2.08 39.81 -3.47
N ASN A 99 2.35 38.53 -3.77
CA ASN A 99 1.37 37.61 -4.33
C ASN A 99 0.32 37.24 -3.25
N PRO A 100 -0.99 37.21 -3.57
CA PRO A 100 -2.02 36.79 -2.62
C PRO A 100 -1.81 35.39 -2.01
N LEU A 101 -1.10 34.49 -2.72
CA LEU A 101 -0.78 33.15 -2.23
C LEU A 101 0.45 33.12 -1.31
N TYR A 102 1.18 34.22 -1.13
CA TYR A 102 2.42 34.21 -0.34
C TYR A 102 2.24 33.66 1.10
N PRO A 103 1.18 34.00 1.85
CA PRO A 103 0.95 33.40 3.17
C PRO A 103 0.78 31.88 3.11
N PHE A 104 0.11 31.36 2.07
CA PHE A 104 0.02 29.93 1.83
C PHE A 104 1.40 29.33 1.54
N LEU A 105 2.19 29.94 0.65
CA LEU A 105 3.52 29.46 0.30
C LEU A 105 4.43 29.36 1.53
N GLN A 106 4.38 30.32 2.45
CA GLN A 106 5.16 30.27 3.69
C GLN A 106 4.81 29.06 4.58
N GLN A 107 3.56 28.61 4.56
CA GLN A 107 3.09 27.49 5.37
C GLN A 107 3.13 26.15 4.63
N TRP A 108 3.16 26.17 3.28
CA TRP A 108 2.95 24.99 2.45
C TRP A 108 3.87 23.82 2.79
N PRO A 109 5.19 23.99 3.07
CA PRO A 109 6.07 22.87 3.45
C PRO A 109 5.60 22.08 4.69
N TRP A 110 4.73 22.68 5.50
CA TRP A 110 4.21 22.12 6.76
C TRP A 110 2.76 21.63 6.66
N LEU A 111 2.14 21.70 5.46
CA LEU A 111 0.74 21.29 5.24
C LEU A 111 0.64 19.78 4.99
N PHE A 112 1.03 19.01 6.01
CA PHE A 112 0.84 17.57 6.10
C PHE A 112 0.39 17.18 7.51
N GLY A 113 -0.50 16.20 7.63
CA GLY A 113 -1.00 15.74 8.93
C GLY A 113 -2.48 15.41 8.92
N ASP A 114 -3.14 15.57 10.07
CA ASP A 114 -4.56 15.25 10.23
C ASP A 114 -5.44 15.98 9.20
N SER A 115 -6.36 15.23 8.59
CA SER A 115 -7.18 15.73 7.48
C SER A 115 -8.03 16.96 7.85
N GLU A 116 -8.59 17.03 9.06
CA GLU A 116 -9.43 18.17 9.46
C GLU A 116 -8.59 19.44 9.64
N THR A 117 -7.44 19.27 10.30
CA THR A 117 -6.47 20.36 10.51
C THR A 117 -5.98 20.91 9.18
N ILE A 118 -5.59 20.03 8.25
CA ILE A 118 -5.09 20.46 6.93
C ILE A 118 -6.19 21.15 6.12
N PHE A 119 -7.42 20.64 6.08
CA PHE A 119 -8.50 21.32 5.36
C PHE A 119 -8.87 22.67 5.98
N ALA A 120 -8.80 22.81 7.31
CA ALA A 120 -9.03 24.10 7.97
C ALA A 120 -7.94 25.13 7.60
N GLU A 121 -6.67 24.73 7.62
CA GLU A 121 -5.55 25.59 7.22
C GLU A 121 -5.63 25.99 5.74
N LEU A 122 -5.95 25.05 4.84
CA LEU A 122 -6.12 25.33 3.42
C LEU A 122 -7.26 26.34 3.19
N LYS A 123 -8.39 26.18 3.88
CA LYS A 123 -9.51 27.13 3.80
C LYS A 123 -9.12 28.54 4.27
N ARG A 124 -8.21 28.64 5.25
CA ARG A 124 -7.71 29.91 5.77
C ARG A 124 -6.68 30.56 4.84
N LEU A 125 -5.83 29.75 4.22
CA LEU A 125 -4.65 30.20 3.48
C LEU A 125 -4.89 30.38 1.97
N LEU A 126 -5.81 29.62 1.38
CA LEU A 126 -6.09 29.66 -0.05
C LEU A 126 -7.38 30.43 -0.35
N PRO A 127 -7.40 31.27 -1.41
CA PRO A 127 -8.63 31.81 -1.95
C PRO A 127 -9.58 30.69 -2.41
N SER A 128 -10.89 30.87 -2.24
CA SER A 128 -11.91 29.82 -2.44
C SER A 128 -12.06 29.31 -3.88
N ASN A 129 -11.49 30.01 -4.86
CA ASN A 129 -11.49 29.65 -6.28
C ASN A 129 -10.22 28.92 -6.71
N VAL A 130 -9.19 28.86 -5.86
CA VAL A 130 -7.91 28.23 -6.19
C VAL A 130 -8.02 26.75 -5.86
N ILE A 131 -7.70 25.91 -6.85
CA ILE A 131 -7.59 24.43 -6.75
C ILE A 131 -8.78 23.68 -6.13
N THR A 132 -9.96 24.29 -6.12
CA THR A 132 -11.20 23.69 -5.55
C THR A 132 -11.51 22.32 -6.16
N ASP A 133 -11.27 22.16 -7.46
CA ASP A 133 -11.46 20.91 -8.19
C ASP A 133 -10.49 19.79 -7.78
N ARG A 134 -9.43 20.10 -7.02
CA ARG A 134 -8.50 19.11 -6.41
C ARG A 134 -8.84 18.84 -4.95
N LEU A 135 -9.24 19.89 -4.22
CA LEU A 135 -9.60 19.77 -2.80
C LEU A 135 -10.92 19.05 -2.59
N ALA A 136 -11.92 19.31 -3.43
CA ALA A 136 -13.25 18.70 -3.28
C ALA A 136 -13.21 17.16 -3.35
N PRO A 137 -12.53 16.52 -4.33
CA PRO A 137 -12.37 15.06 -4.33
C PRO A 137 -11.68 14.50 -3.09
N LEU A 138 -10.65 15.18 -2.57
CA LEU A 138 -9.97 14.78 -1.34
C LEU A 138 -10.93 14.85 -0.14
N GLN A 139 -11.63 15.97 0.04
CA GLN A 139 -12.60 16.15 1.12
C GLN A 139 -13.73 15.12 1.07
N GLN A 140 -14.28 14.85 -0.13
CA GLN A 140 -15.31 13.84 -0.35
C GLN A 140 -14.79 12.43 -0.01
N THR A 141 -13.54 12.13 -0.35
CA THR A 141 -12.90 10.85 -0.02
C THR A 141 -12.64 10.72 1.47
N VAL A 142 -12.17 11.76 2.14
CA VAL A 142 -12.02 11.76 3.60
C VAL A 142 -13.37 11.54 4.29
N ALA A 143 -14.42 12.24 3.86
CA ALA A 143 -15.76 12.06 4.41
C ALA A 143 -16.28 10.63 4.23
N PHE A 144 -16.12 10.06 3.03
CA PHE A 144 -16.46 8.67 2.75
C PHE A 144 -15.71 7.70 3.68
N LEU A 145 -14.40 7.88 3.84
CA LEU A 145 -13.57 7.00 4.66
C LEU A 145 -13.94 7.08 6.15
N LYS A 146 -14.19 8.29 6.68
CA LYS A 146 -14.60 8.46 8.07
C LYS A 146 -15.95 7.80 8.39
N ASP A 147 -16.86 7.80 7.42
CA ASP A 147 -18.18 7.17 7.56
C ASP A 147 -18.09 5.64 7.48
N GLN A 148 -17.31 5.10 6.54
CA GLN A 148 -17.24 3.65 6.29
C GLN A 148 -16.20 2.92 7.16
N PHE A 149 -15.15 3.62 7.58
CA PHE A 149 -13.99 3.11 8.33
C PHE A 149 -13.61 4.08 9.45
N PRO A 150 -14.46 4.27 10.49
CA PRO A 150 -14.23 5.25 11.55
C PRO A 150 -12.96 4.99 12.38
N GLU A 151 -12.45 3.76 12.38
CA GLU A 151 -11.19 3.37 13.02
C GLU A 151 -9.94 3.80 12.23
N LEU A 152 -10.09 4.15 10.95
CA LEU A 152 -8.98 4.53 10.08
C LEU A 152 -8.60 5.99 10.32
N ARG A 153 -7.35 6.22 10.71
CA ARG A 153 -6.81 7.58 10.75
C ARG A 153 -6.55 8.06 9.33
N VAL A 154 -7.10 9.20 8.94
CA VAL A 154 -6.90 9.77 7.61
C VAL A 154 -6.08 11.05 7.70
N THR A 155 -4.92 11.04 7.06
CA THR A 155 -4.03 12.20 6.93
C THR A 155 -4.00 12.71 5.50
N ILE A 156 -3.62 13.96 5.36
CA ILE A 156 -3.40 14.62 4.08
C ILE A 156 -1.93 15.05 4.03
N ASP A 157 -1.25 14.75 2.92
CA ASP A 157 0.08 15.30 2.63
C ASP A 157 0.10 15.95 1.24
N LEU A 158 0.03 17.28 1.20
CA LEU A 158 0.08 18.06 -0.05
C LEU A 158 1.48 18.52 -0.42
N THR A 159 2.48 17.92 0.24
CA THR A 159 3.90 18.21 0.08
C THR A 159 4.65 17.02 -0.52
N SER A 160 3.97 15.89 -0.69
CA SER A 160 4.53 14.64 -1.21
C SER A 160 4.60 14.62 -2.74
N ARG A 161 5.69 14.04 -3.25
CA ARG A 161 5.85 13.77 -4.67
C ARG A 161 5.04 12.51 -5.05
N PRO A 162 4.30 12.52 -6.17
CA PRO A 162 3.68 11.30 -6.68
C PRO A 162 4.74 10.19 -6.86
N PRO A 163 4.47 8.94 -6.46
CA PRO A 163 5.47 7.88 -6.54
C PRO A 163 5.97 7.61 -7.96
N GLN A 164 5.13 7.88 -8.97
CA GLN A 164 5.47 7.86 -10.39
C GLN A 164 4.79 9.02 -11.13
N SER A 165 5.41 9.45 -12.23
CA SER A 165 4.93 10.58 -13.05
C SER A 165 3.60 10.32 -13.76
N TYR A 166 3.15 9.06 -13.83
CA TYR A 166 1.90 8.70 -14.48
C TYR A 166 0.66 8.98 -13.61
N TYR A 167 0.80 9.27 -12.31
CA TYR A 167 -0.34 9.62 -11.48
C TYR A 167 -0.97 10.95 -11.91
N THR A 168 -2.29 11.00 -11.89
CA THR A 168 -3.09 12.08 -12.48
C THR A 168 -4.11 12.70 -11.53
N GLY A 169 -4.32 12.11 -10.35
CA GLY A 169 -5.26 12.57 -9.34
C GLY A 169 -4.85 12.09 -7.96
N ILE A 170 -5.84 11.66 -7.16
CA ILE A 170 -5.60 11.18 -5.80
C ILE A 170 -4.64 9.98 -5.83
N PHE A 171 -3.64 10.03 -4.96
CA PHE A 171 -2.80 8.89 -4.63
C PHE A 171 -2.68 8.76 -3.11
N PHE A 172 -2.31 7.57 -2.65
CA PHE A 172 -2.37 7.25 -1.24
C PHE A 172 -1.37 6.20 -0.81
N HIS A 173 -1.03 6.24 0.47
CA HIS A 173 -0.20 5.25 1.16
C HIS A 173 -0.86 4.92 2.50
N ALA A 174 -0.88 3.64 2.87
CA ALA A 174 -1.37 3.21 4.16
C ALA A 174 -0.25 2.64 5.01
N TYR A 175 -0.19 3.08 6.26
CA TYR A 175 0.81 2.70 7.24
C TYR A 175 0.13 2.06 8.44
N VAL A 176 0.86 1.23 9.16
CA VAL A 176 0.52 0.79 10.51
C VAL A 176 1.40 1.54 11.50
N ASP A 177 0.87 1.83 12.68
CA ASP A 177 1.65 2.45 13.76
C ASP A 177 2.91 1.62 14.07
N GLY A 178 4.07 2.29 14.16
CA GLY A 178 5.37 1.63 14.36
C GLY A 178 5.97 0.97 13.11
N GLY A 179 5.20 0.88 12.01
CA GLY A 179 5.68 0.44 10.71
C GLY A 179 6.56 1.49 10.03
N HIS A 180 7.65 1.04 9.41
CA HIS A 180 8.59 1.89 8.67
C HIS A 180 8.35 1.88 7.14
N GLN A 181 7.38 1.09 6.67
CA GLN A 181 6.98 0.95 5.27
C GLN A 181 5.45 1.03 5.18
N TYR A 182 4.93 1.44 4.02
CA TYR A 182 3.50 1.36 3.78
C TYR A 182 3.10 -0.10 3.50
N LEU A 183 1.91 -0.49 3.98
CA LEU A 183 1.32 -1.81 3.71
C LEU A 183 0.73 -1.88 2.31
N PHE A 184 0.12 -0.78 1.87
CA PHE A 184 -0.37 -0.64 0.51
C PHE A 184 -0.24 0.79 0.03
N SER A 185 -0.20 0.93 -1.29
CA SER A 185 -0.21 2.23 -1.96
C SER A 185 -1.01 2.14 -3.25
N GLY A 186 -1.43 3.29 -3.77
CA GLY A 186 -2.25 3.33 -4.97
C GLY A 186 -2.62 4.74 -5.38
N GLY A 187 -3.47 4.85 -6.40
CA GLY A 187 -3.97 6.12 -6.88
C GLY A 187 -4.47 6.09 -8.32
N ARG A 188 -4.93 7.25 -8.78
CA ARG A 188 -5.50 7.46 -10.11
C ARG A 188 -4.44 7.77 -11.16
N TYR A 189 -4.48 7.07 -12.30
CA TYR A 189 -3.50 7.17 -13.38
C TYR A 189 -4.16 7.16 -14.78
N ASP A 190 -5.09 8.07 -15.02
CA ASP A 190 -5.93 8.14 -16.24
C ASP A 190 -5.18 8.21 -17.59
N LYS A 191 -3.88 8.48 -17.58
CA LYS A 191 -3.05 8.62 -18.79
C LYS A 191 -2.19 7.41 -19.11
N LEU A 192 -2.05 6.45 -18.19
CA LEU A 192 -1.10 5.35 -18.36
C LEU A 192 -1.48 4.45 -19.53
N LEU A 193 -2.76 4.14 -19.70
CA LEU A 193 -3.20 3.22 -20.76
C LEU A 193 -3.08 3.83 -22.16
N ALA A 194 -3.08 5.16 -22.27
CA ALA A 194 -2.93 5.84 -23.55
C ALA A 194 -1.56 5.62 -24.21
N SER A 195 -0.54 5.19 -23.47
CA SER A 195 0.74 4.79 -24.07
C SER A 195 0.71 3.41 -24.71
N PHE A 196 -0.33 2.61 -24.42
CA PHE A 196 -0.48 1.23 -24.91
C PHE A 196 -1.66 1.07 -25.88
N GLN A 197 -2.68 1.92 -25.74
CA GLN A 197 -3.90 1.95 -26.55
C GLN A 197 -4.15 3.40 -26.96
N GLN A 198 -4.72 3.68 -28.12
CA GLN A 198 -4.94 5.06 -28.58
C GLN A 198 -6.07 5.79 -27.83
N GLU A 199 -6.49 5.27 -26.68
CA GLU A 199 -7.61 5.79 -25.89
C GLU A 199 -7.18 6.16 -24.48
N LEU A 200 -7.69 7.30 -24.00
CA LEU A 200 -7.57 7.71 -22.61
C LEU A 200 -8.61 6.97 -21.78
N LEU A 201 -8.18 5.90 -21.09
CA LEU A 201 -9.01 5.15 -20.17
C LEU A 201 -8.68 5.53 -18.73
N PRO A 202 -9.65 6.13 -17.99
CA PRO A 202 -9.49 6.42 -16.57
C PRO A 202 -9.20 5.14 -15.79
N ALA A 203 -8.26 5.20 -14.86
CA ALA A 203 -7.87 4.03 -14.08
C ALA A 203 -7.42 4.41 -12.68
N VAL A 204 -7.74 3.57 -11.71
CA VAL A 204 -7.29 3.67 -10.33
C VAL A 204 -6.86 2.29 -9.86
N GLY A 205 -5.77 2.26 -9.11
CA GLY A 205 -5.18 1.03 -8.62
C GLY A 205 -4.80 1.10 -7.17
N LEU A 206 -4.65 -0.08 -6.56
CA LEU A 206 -3.96 -0.24 -5.30
C LEU A 206 -3.14 -1.53 -5.33
N ALA A 207 -2.06 -1.54 -4.58
CA ALA A 207 -1.26 -2.72 -4.39
C ALA A 207 -0.72 -2.81 -2.97
N PHE A 208 -0.85 -3.99 -2.38
CA PHE A 208 -0.26 -4.37 -1.11
C PHE A 208 1.16 -4.88 -1.31
N ASP A 209 2.07 -4.40 -0.46
CA ASP A 209 3.34 -5.05 -0.22
C ASP A 209 3.09 -6.25 0.71
N ILE A 210 3.13 -7.44 0.13
CA ILE A 210 2.78 -8.67 0.84
C ILE A 210 3.82 -8.97 1.92
N ASP A 211 5.09 -8.66 1.66
CA ASP A 211 6.16 -8.90 2.62
C ASP A 211 5.94 -7.99 3.85
N ALA A 212 5.66 -6.70 3.62
CA ALA A 212 5.34 -5.74 4.69
C ALA A 212 4.06 -6.11 5.45
N VAL A 213 3.03 -6.64 4.77
CA VAL A 213 1.81 -7.13 5.43
C VAL A 213 2.13 -8.34 6.31
N THR A 214 2.88 -9.32 5.81
CA THR A 214 3.21 -10.53 6.58
C THR A 214 4.03 -10.23 7.82
N ASP A 215 4.90 -9.21 7.78
CA ASP A 215 5.70 -8.76 8.93
C ASP A 215 4.82 -8.22 10.08
N GLN A 216 3.58 -7.81 9.79
CA GLN A 216 2.63 -7.32 10.81
C GLN A 216 1.72 -8.42 11.35
N LEU A 217 1.70 -9.59 10.72
CA LEU A 217 0.85 -10.69 11.15
C LEU A 217 1.55 -11.50 12.25
N PRO A 218 0.80 -12.02 13.22
CA PRO A 218 1.38 -12.96 14.18
C PRO A 218 1.94 -14.15 13.41
N ASN A 219 3.12 -14.63 13.84
CA ASN A 219 3.63 -15.90 13.36
C ASN A 219 2.53 -16.97 13.55
N ALA A 220 2.34 -17.80 12.54
CA ALA A 220 1.48 -18.97 12.70
C ALA A 220 1.94 -19.74 13.95
N PRO A 221 1.01 -20.24 14.78
CA PRO A 221 1.39 -21.05 15.93
C PRO A 221 2.30 -22.17 15.45
N ASP A 222 3.38 -22.42 16.19
CA ASP A 222 4.36 -23.45 15.87
C ASP A 222 3.68 -24.82 16.03
N GLN A 223 3.02 -25.26 14.97
CA GLN A 223 2.42 -26.57 14.89
C GLN A 223 3.48 -27.51 14.31
N PRO A 224 3.91 -28.55 15.04
CA PRO A 224 4.85 -29.52 14.48
C PRO A 224 4.25 -30.11 13.21
N LEU A 225 5.02 -30.07 12.12
CA LEU A 225 4.69 -30.71 10.87
C LEU A 225 4.27 -32.16 11.14
N THR A 226 3.21 -32.65 10.51
CA THR A 226 2.79 -34.04 10.64
C THR A 226 3.02 -34.78 9.33
N PHE A 227 3.81 -35.86 9.37
CA PHE A 227 3.92 -36.79 8.26
C PHE A 227 2.83 -37.84 8.33
N VAL A 228 2.17 -38.11 7.21
CA VAL A 228 1.24 -39.24 7.07
C VAL A 228 1.90 -40.29 6.19
N TYR A 229 2.32 -41.40 6.79
CA TYR A 229 2.87 -42.55 6.09
C TYR A 229 1.77 -43.59 5.84
N GLY A 230 1.76 -44.14 4.63
CA GLY A 230 0.90 -45.25 4.25
C GLY A 230 1.54 -46.00 3.09
N LEU A 231 1.20 -47.29 2.98
CA LEU A 231 1.65 -48.10 1.85
C LEU A 231 0.97 -47.62 0.54
N PRO A 232 1.49 -47.98 -0.64
CA PRO A 232 0.85 -47.61 -1.92
C PRO A 232 -0.63 -47.99 -2.01
N SER A 233 -1.03 -49.10 -1.38
CA SER A 233 -2.44 -49.54 -1.29
C SER A 233 -3.33 -48.65 -0.41
N GLN A 234 -2.74 -47.73 0.37
CA GLN A 234 -3.40 -46.86 1.33
C GLN A 234 -3.36 -45.38 0.91
N TRP A 235 -2.98 -45.10 -0.34
CA TRP A 235 -2.81 -43.73 -0.85
C TRP A 235 -4.03 -42.84 -0.60
N GLN A 236 -5.24 -43.33 -0.92
CA GLN A 236 -6.46 -42.56 -0.71
C GLN A 236 -6.72 -42.26 0.77
N ALA A 237 -6.42 -43.21 1.65
CA ALA A 237 -6.56 -43.02 3.10
C ALA A 237 -5.53 -42.01 3.64
N ALA A 238 -4.28 -42.09 3.17
CA ALA A 238 -3.23 -41.14 3.52
C ALA A 238 -3.56 -39.72 3.05
N ALA A 239 -4.03 -39.57 1.81
CA ALA A 239 -4.45 -38.28 1.26
C ALA A 239 -5.66 -37.70 2.03
N ALA A 240 -6.64 -38.53 2.37
CA ALA A 240 -7.79 -38.11 3.18
C ALA A 240 -7.37 -37.67 4.59
N MET A 241 -6.42 -38.38 5.22
CA MET A 241 -5.86 -38.00 6.52
C MET A 241 -5.15 -36.64 6.45
N VAL A 242 -4.31 -36.42 5.43
CA VAL A 242 -3.66 -35.12 5.20
C VAL A 242 -4.67 -33.99 5.05
N ALA A 243 -5.77 -34.21 4.31
CA ALA A 243 -6.80 -33.19 4.10
C ALA A 243 -7.54 -32.76 5.38
N THR A 244 -7.50 -33.57 6.44
CA THR A 244 -8.20 -33.33 7.71
C THR A 244 -7.25 -33.03 8.88
N THR A 245 -5.95 -33.26 8.70
CA THR A 245 -4.94 -33.06 9.74
C THR A 245 -4.24 -31.71 9.55
N PRO A 246 -4.30 -30.79 10.53
CA PRO A 246 -3.59 -29.52 10.47
C PRO A 246 -2.08 -29.70 10.27
N ASN A 247 -1.48 -28.85 9.43
CA ASN A 247 -0.05 -28.87 9.11
C ASN A 247 0.50 -30.26 8.76
N ALA A 248 -0.26 -31.07 8.01
CA ALA A 248 0.15 -32.40 7.58
C ALA A 248 0.58 -32.47 6.10
N ARG A 249 1.45 -33.42 5.79
CA ARG A 249 1.77 -33.81 4.40
C ARG A 249 2.04 -35.31 4.29
N LEU A 250 1.93 -35.83 3.07
CA LEU A 250 2.29 -37.21 2.79
C LEU A 250 3.78 -37.45 3.07
N CYS A 251 4.08 -38.58 3.72
CA CYS A 251 5.43 -39.11 3.84
C CYS A 251 5.73 -39.93 2.58
N LEU A 252 6.63 -39.46 1.73
CA LEU A 252 6.89 -40.01 0.40
C LEU A 252 8.10 -40.97 0.36
N VAL A 253 8.38 -41.62 1.48
CA VAL A 253 9.44 -42.62 1.61
C VAL A 253 8.85 -44.01 1.52
N ASP A 254 9.66 -45.00 1.18
CA ASP A 254 9.16 -46.34 0.87
C ASP A 254 8.85 -47.14 2.15
N THR A 255 9.62 -46.92 3.22
CA THR A 255 9.54 -47.73 4.45
C THR A 255 9.13 -46.93 5.69
N LEU A 256 8.48 -47.60 6.64
CA LEU A 256 8.12 -46.99 7.94
C LEU A 256 9.36 -46.51 8.71
N ALA A 257 10.48 -47.22 8.60
CA ALA A 257 11.74 -46.83 9.24
C ALA A 257 12.26 -45.50 8.69
N GLU A 258 12.21 -45.29 7.37
CA GLU A 258 12.55 -44.01 6.74
C GLU A 258 11.57 -42.91 7.17
N ALA A 259 10.28 -43.24 7.32
CA ALA A 259 9.27 -42.28 7.74
C ALA A 259 9.52 -41.80 9.17
N GLN A 260 9.86 -42.71 10.08
CA GLN A 260 10.26 -42.40 11.46
C GLN A 260 11.54 -41.57 11.51
N ALA A 261 12.53 -41.89 10.69
CA ALA A 261 13.78 -41.12 10.60
C ALA A 261 13.54 -39.70 10.06
N ALA A 262 12.70 -39.55 9.03
CA ALA A 262 12.33 -38.26 8.47
C ALA A 262 11.55 -37.39 9.47
N ALA A 263 10.61 -37.99 10.20
CA ALA A 263 9.85 -37.31 11.25
C ALA A 263 10.77 -36.81 12.37
N THR A 264 11.66 -37.68 12.87
CA THR A 264 12.62 -37.33 13.91
C THR A 264 13.55 -36.20 13.48
N LYS A 265 14.10 -36.27 12.26
CA LYS A 265 15.03 -35.26 11.72
C LYS A 265 14.39 -33.87 11.61
N GLN A 266 13.08 -33.80 11.37
CA GLN A 266 12.36 -32.54 11.19
C GLN A 266 11.57 -32.12 12.42
N HIS A 267 11.73 -32.81 13.56
CA HIS A 267 10.91 -32.59 14.76
C HIS A 267 9.40 -32.62 14.47
N ALA A 268 9.00 -33.53 13.58
CA ALA A 268 7.65 -33.69 13.06
C ALA A 268 6.93 -34.87 13.74
N ASN A 269 5.60 -34.81 13.80
CA ASN A 269 4.76 -35.96 14.17
C ASN A 269 4.71 -36.99 13.02
N LEU A 270 4.37 -38.24 13.34
CA LEU A 270 4.13 -39.29 12.36
C LEU A 270 2.80 -39.98 12.62
N ILE A 271 1.92 -39.96 11.62
CA ILE A 271 0.74 -40.81 11.52
C ILE A 271 1.10 -41.97 10.61
N ASP A 272 1.12 -43.17 11.16
CA ASP A 272 1.38 -44.41 10.44
C ASP A 272 0.05 -45.12 10.17
N LEU A 273 -0.28 -45.27 8.88
CA LEU A 273 -1.45 -46.01 8.42
C LEU A 273 -1.13 -47.47 8.06
N SER A 274 0.15 -47.86 8.02
CA SER A 274 0.55 -49.21 7.65
C SER A 274 0.03 -50.24 8.65
N PRO A 275 -0.22 -51.49 8.22
CA PRO A 275 -0.70 -52.53 9.12
C PRO A 275 0.29 -52.74 10.26
N LYS A 276 -0.17 -52.71 11.51
CA LYS A 276 0.65 -53.17 12.64
C LYS A 276 0.87 -54.67 12.45
N GLU A 277 2.12 -55.10 12.30
CA GLU A 277 2.45 -56.52 12.29
C GLU A 277 1.84 -57.17 13.54
N ALA A 278 1.00 -58.18 13.33
CA ALA A 278 0.50 -59.00 14.42
C ALA A 278 1.71 -59.69 15.07
N ILE A 279 2.00 -59.32 16.31
CA ILE A 279 2.99 -60.01 17.13
C ILE A 279 2.49 -61.45 17.28
N LEU A 280 3.12 -62.38 16.54
CA LEU A 280 2.96 -63.83 16.69
C LEU A 280 3.97 -64.34 17.73
#